data_AF-A0A9E2RXS4-F1
#
_entry.id   AF-A0A9E2RXS4-F1
#
_cell.length_a   1.000
_cell.length_b   1.000
_cell.length_c   1.000
_cell.angle_alpha   90.00
_cell.angle_beta   90.00
_cell.angle_gamma   90.00
#
_symmetry.space_group_name_H-M   'P 1'
#
loop_
_entity.id
_entity.type
_entity.pdbx_description
1 polymer ?
#
loop_
_entity_poly.entity_id
_entity_poly.type
_entity_poly.pdbx_seq_one_letter_code
_entity_poly.pdbx_strand_id
1 'polypeptide(L)'
;PDKIHSMGFDGGKMLTRVNLGDDGTVATLEACGRAVSELADRELVAMIEPFMSIRSGERIHNDLSPNAVMLSMAIASGLGHTSAYSWLKLPVVDDMERVMTATTLPTLLLGGDPTVAPDETYARWEKAVAQPGVLGLVVGRALLYPPDDDVASAVDIAVNLVHPYLR
;
A
#
# COMPACT_ATOMS: atom_id res chain seq x y z
N PRO A 1 -13.28 11.79 7.32
CA PRO A 1 -13.47 12.01 5.85
C PRO A 1 -13.93 13.43 5.49
N ASP A 2 -14.80 14.04 6.30
CA ASP A 2 -15.29 15.42 6.06
C ASP A 2 -14.19 16.46 5.89
N LYS A 3 -13.15 16.42 6.74
CA LYS A 3 -12.03 17.37 6.61
C LYS A 3 -11.22 17.16 5.35
N ILE A 4 -11.00 15.91 4.94
CA ILE A 4 -10.33 15.55 3.67
C ILE A 4 -11.08 16.21 2.51
N HIS A 5 -12.40 16.02 2.45
CA HIS A 5 -13.24 16.62 1.42
C HIS A 5 -13.22 18.16 1.47
N SER A 6 -13.45 18.75 2.65
CA SER A 6 -13.52 20.22 2.79
C SER A 6 -12.20 20.95 2.50
N MET A 7 -11.08 20.25 2.63
CA MET A 7 -9.74 20.78 2.33
C MET A 7 -9.33 20.54 0.86
N GLY A 8 -10.16 19.86 0.08
CA GLY A 8 -9.87 19.57 -1.33
C GLY A 8 -8.79 18.51 -1.54
N PHE A 9 -8.61 17.58 -0.60
CA PHE A 9 -7.73 16.43 -0.80
C PHE A 9 -8.40 15.35 -1.65
N ASP A 10 -7.62 14.67 -2.48
CA ASP A 10 -8.11 13.66 -3.43
C ASP A 10 -8.52 12.33 -2.78
N GLY A 11 -8.14 12.10 -1.52
CA GLY A 11 -8.43 10.84 -0.84
C GLY A 11 -7.88 10.74 0.58
N GLY A 12 -8.24 9.64 1.25
CA GLY A 12 -7.73 9.25 2.55
C GLY A 12 -6.87 8.00 2.46
N LYS A 13 -5.91 7.86 3.39
CA LYS A 13 -5.09 6.66 3.55
C LYS A 13 -5.28 6.07 4.94
N MET A 14 -5.35 4.76 5.04
CA MET A 14 -5.39 4.03 6.30
C MET A 14 -4.40 2.85 6.33
N LEU A 15 -3.89 2.53 7.51
CA LEU A 15 -3.09 1.32 7.76
C LEU A 15 -4.01 0.28 8.39
N THR A 16 -4.17 -0.87 7.75
CA THR A 16 -5.11 -1.93 8.18
C THR A 16 -4.34 -3.20 8.49
N ARG A 17 -3.77 -3.26 9.70
CA ARG A 17 -3.10 -4.47 10.20
C ARG A 17 -4.12 -5.42 10.80
N VAL A 18 -4.11 -6.66 10.33
CA VAL A 18 -5.00 -7.74 10.77
C VAL A 18 -4.18 -8.75 11.55
N ASN A 19 -4.42 -8.85 12.85
CA ASN A 19 -3.84 -9.89 13.70
C ASN A 19 -4.95 -10.79 14.24
N LEU A 20 -4.99 -12.03 13.77
CA LEU A 20 -6.03 -12.99 14.12
C LEU A 20 -6.04 -13.39 15.60
N GLY A 21 -4.92 -13.17 16.32
CA GLY A 21 -4.81 -13.42 17.76
C GLY A 21 -5.00 -12.17 18.63
N ASP A 22 -5.41 -11.03 18.06
CA ASP A 22 -5.58 -9.77 18.78
C ASP A 22 -6.99 -9.21 18.54
N ASP A 23 -7.82 -9.21 19.59
CA ASP A 23 -9.22 -8.74 19.54
C ASP A 23 -9.33 -7.27 19.10
N GLY A 24 -8.27 -6.47 19.29
CA GLY A 24 -8.20 -5.08 18.82
C GLY A 24 -8.31 -4.94 17.30
N THR A 25 -8.08 -6.02 16.55
CA THR A 25 -8.28 -6.07 15.09
C THR A 25 -9.73 -5.76 14.72
N VAL A 26 -10.72 -6.18 15.51
CA VAL A 26 -12.14 -5.98 15.21
C VAL A 26 -12.47 -4.49 15.14
N ALA A 27 -12.08 -3.72 16.17
CA ALA A 27 -12.32 -2.28 16.21
C ALA A 27 -11.60 -1.54 15.07
N THR A 28 -10.41 -2.02 14.70
CA THR A 28 -9.65 -1.46 13.56
C THR A 28 -10.38 -1.70 12.24
N LEU A 29 -10.83 -2.94 11.98
CA LEU A 29 -11.56 -3.30 10.77
C LEU A 29 -12.89 -2.54 10.66
N GLU A 30 -13.63 -2.40 11.76
CA GLU A 30 -14.87 -1.61 11.80
C GLU A 30 -14.60 -0.13 11.46
N ALA A 31 -13.59 0.47 12.09
CA ALA A 31 -13.21 1.85 11.83
C ALA A 31 -12.76 2.08 10.37
N CYS A 32 -11.96 1.17 9.82
CA CYS A 32 -11.56 1.21 8.42
C CYS A 32 -12.77 1.05 7.49
N GLY A 33 -13.68 0.11 7.75
CA GLY A 33 -14.89 -0.08 6.94
C GLY A 33 -15.81 1.14 6.92
N ARG A 34 -15.97 1.82 8.06
CA ARG A 34 -16.67 3.12 8.12
C ARG A 34 -15.95 4.19 7.31
N ALA A 35 -14.63 4.32 7.47
CA ALA A 35 -13.86 5.31 6.74
C ALA A 35 -13.90 5.09 5.21
N VAL A 36 -13.85 3.84 4.74
CA VAL A 36 -14.02 3.49 3.33
C VAL A 36 -15.40 3.90 2.83
N SER A 37 -16.46 3.55 3.56
CA SER A 37 -17.84 3.91 3.23
C SER A 37 -18.02 5.43 3.11
N GLU A 38 -17.55 6.18 4.11
CA GLU A 38 -17.66 7.64 4.14
C GLU A 38 -16.83 8.35 3.06
N LEU A 39 -15.68 7.78 2.65
CA LEU A 39 -14.89 8.29 1.53
C LEU A 39 -15.58 7.99 0.19
N ALA A 40 -16.12 6.79 0.03
CA ALA A 40 -16.86 6.39 -1.17
C ALA A 40 -18.14 7.23 -1.37
N ASP A 41 -18.87 7.54 -0.29
CA ASP A 41 -20.04 8.44 -0.32
C ASP A 41 -19.68 9.87 -0.79
N ARG A 42 -18.40 10.20 -0.84
CA ARG A 42 -17.84 11.49 -1.28
C ARG A 42 -17.07 11.38 -2.59
N GLU A 43 -17.09 10.20 -3.21
CA GLU A 43 -16.32 9.88 -4.42
C GLU A 43 -14.80 10.12 -4.26
N LEU A 44 -14.29 9.98 -3.03
CA LEU A 44 -12.88 10.14 -2.69
C LEU A 44 -12.18 8.80 -2.59
N VAL A 45 -10.91 8.76 -3.01
CA VAL A 45 -10.10 7.53 -2.91
C VAL A 45 -9.91 7.12 -1.45
N ALA A 46 -10.17 5.85 -1.16
CA ALA A 46 -9.78 5.19 0.07
C ALA A 46 -8.58 4.28 -0.18
N MET A 47 -7.37 4.78 0.12
CA MET A 47 -6.15 3.99 0.00
C MET A 47 -5.93 3.14 1.25
N ILE A 48 -6.10 1.84 1.10
CA ILE A 48 -5.96 0.85 2.17
C ILE A 48 -4.57 0.24 2.10
N GLU A 49 -3.80 0.32 3.19
CA GLU A 49 -2.50 -0.33 3.34
C GLU A 49 -2.67 -1.58 4.23
N PRO A 50 -3.05 -2.74 3.67
CA PRO A 50 -3.36 -3.92 4.46
C PRO A 50 -2.13 -4.78 4.75
N PHE A 51 -2.12 -5.42 5.91
CA PHE A 51 -1.16 -6.45 6.27
C PHE A 51 -1.81 -7.51 7.16
N MET A 52 -1.42 -8.77 6.98
CA MET A 52 -1.50 -9.73 8.07
C MET A 52 -0.34 -9.47 9.02
N SER A 53 -0.61 -9.45 10.32
CA SER A 53 0.39 -9.14 11.34
C SER A 53 0.36 -10.15 12.48
N ILE A 54 1.52 -10.42 13.05
CA ILE A 54 1.70 -11.31 14.20
C ILE A 54 2.39 -10.53 15.30
N ARG A 55 1.90 -10.68 16.53
CA ARG A 55 2.56 -10.14 17.73
C ARG A 55 3.55 -11.17 18.27
N SER A 56 4.79 -10.76 18.48
CA SER A 56 5.83 -11.56 19.13
C SER A 56 6.42 -10.74 20.28
N GLY A 57 6.01 -11.06 21.50
CA GLY A 57 6.29 -10.23 22.68
C GLY A 57 5.69 -8.83 22.54
N GLU A 58 6.52 -7.80 22.71
CA GLU A 58 6.13 -6.39 22.58
C GLU A 58 6.11 -5.89 21.13
N ARG A 59 6.62 -6.67 20.18
CA ARG A 59 6.76 -6.25 18.78
C ARG A 59 5.63 -6.81 17.91
N ILE A 60 5.25 -6.02 16.91
CA ILE A 60 4.36 -6.45 15.83
C ILE A 60 5.18 -6.59 14.55
N HIS A 61 5.00 -7.71 13.87
CA HIS A 61 5.63 -8.01 12.58
C HIS A 61 4.54 -8.19 11.53
N ASN A 62 4.76 -7.65 10.34
CA ASN A 62 3.90 -7.95 9.19
C ASN A 62 4.41 -9.23 8.54
N ASP A 63 3.49 -10.14 8.21
CA ASP A 63 3.79 -11.30 7.38
C ASP A 63 3.84 -10.85 5.91
N LEU A 64 5.06 -10.84 5.36
CA LEU A 64 5.34 -10.42 3.98
C LEU A 64 5.38 -11.61 3.01
N SER A 65 4.90 -12.79 3.42
CA SER A 65 4.73 -13.89 2.48
C SER A 65 3.64 -13.56 1.44
N PRO A 66 3.75 -14.04 0.19
CA PRO A 66 2.77 -13.74 -0.86
C PRO A 66 1.34 -14.11 -0.45
N ASN A 67 1.16 -15.25 0.22
CA ASN A 67 -0.15 -15.71 0.70
C ASN A 67 -0.75 -14.76 1.76
N ALA A 68 0.07 -14.26 2.68
CA ALA A 68 -0.39 -13.33 3.71
C ALA A 68 -0.77 -11.97 3.09
N VAL A 69 0.00 -11.47 2.12
CA VAL A 69 -0.35 -10.25 1.38
C VAL A 69 -1.68 -10.44 0.65
N MET A 70 -1.84 -11.52 -0.13
CA MET A 70 -3.10 -11.83 -0.82
C MET A 70 -4.29 -11.95 0.13
N LEU A 71 -4.13 -12.60 1.29
CA LEU A 71 -5.18 -12.69 2.30
C LEU A 71 -5.58 -11.30 2.82
N SER A 72 -4.59 -10.46 3.13
CA SER A 72 -4.86 -9.10 3.61
C SER A 72 -5.57 -8.24 2.55
N MET A 73 -5.24 -8.41 1.26
CA MET A 73 -5.89 -7.75 0.14
C MET A 73 -7.35 -8.19 0.01
N ALA A 74 -7.62 -9.49 0.13
CA ALA A 74 -8.98 -10.04 0.07
C ALA A 74 -9.86 -9.54 1.24
N ILE A 75 -9.29 -9.38 2.44
CA ILE A 75 -10.00 -8.77 3.57
C ILE A 75 -10.28 -7.29 3.28
N ALA A 76 -9.25 -6.56 2.82
CA ALA A 76 -9.36 -5.13 2.55
C ALA A 76 -10.39 -4.80 1.46
N SER A 77 -10.51 -5.63 0.42
CA SER A 77 -11.46 -5.42 -0.68
C SER A 77 -12.93 -5.53 -0.25
N GLY A 78 -13.19 -6.21 0.87
CA GLY A 78 -14.52 -6.33 1.49
C GLY A 78 -14.84 -5.25 2.53
N LEU A 79 -13.95 -4.29 2.76
CA LEU A 79 -14.21 -3.20 3.72
C LEU A 79 -15.12 -2.13 3.12
N GLY A 80 -16.13 -1.74 3.89
CA GLY A 80 -17.11 -0.72 3.52
C GLY A 80 -18.31 -1.27 2.75
N HIS A 81 -19.27 -0.40 2.44
CA HIS A 81 -20.47 -0.78 1.69
C HIS A 81 -20.22 -0.92 0.17
N THR A 82 -19.13 -0.35 -0.32
CA THR A 82 -18.67 -0.43 -1.70
C THR A 82 -17.15 -0.31 -1.77
N SER A 83 -16.54 -0.94 -2.78
CA SER A 83 -15.11 -0.86 -3.08
C SER A 83 -14.79 -0.06 -4.34
N ALA A 84 -15.79 0.62 -4.93
CA ALA A 84 -15.62 1.39 -6.18
C ALA A 84 -14.54 2.47 -6.11
N TYR A 85 -14.25 3.00 -4.92
CA TYR A 85 -13.23 4.03 -4.66
C TYR A 85 -12.05 3.50 -3.81
N SER A 86 -11.94 2.19 -3.63
CA SER A 86 -10.88 1.57 -2.83
C SER A 86 -9.63 1.32 -3.67
N TRP A 87 -8.49 1.78 -3.17
CA TRP A 87 -7.17 1.53 -3.76
C TRP A 87 -6.32 0.77 -2.75
N LEU A 88 -5.41 -0.06 -3.22
CA LEU A 88 -4.48 -0.81 -2.38
C LEU A 88 -3.11 -0.14 -2.34
N LYS A 89 -2.49 -0.13 -1.17
CA LYS A 89 -1.08 0.24 -0.98
C LYS A 89 -0.34 -0.99 -0.47
N LEU A 90 0.45 -1.63 -1.33
CA LEU A 90 1.02 -2.95 -1.06
C LEU A 90 2.55 -2.94 -0.97
N PRO A 91 3.16 -3.75 -0.08
CA PRO A 91 4.59 -4.01 -0.13
C PRO A 91 4.98 -4.72 -1.43
N VAL A 92 6.19 -4.47 -1.92
CA VAL A 92 6.80 -5.34 -2.93
C VAL A 92 7.33 -6.59 -2.24
N VAL A 93 6.69 -7.73 -2.51
CA VAL A 93 7.06 -9.05 -1.99
C VAL A 93 7.53 -9.96 -3.11
N ASP A 94 7.84 -11.21 -2.80
CA ASP A 94 8.12 -12.20 -3.84
C ASP A 94 6.84 -12.55 -4.60
N ASP A 95 6.97 -13.08 -5.83
CA ASP A 95 5.83 -13.58 -6.62
C ASP A 95 4.73 -12.51 -6.85
N MET A 96 5.13 -11.26 -7.11
CA MET A 96 4.20 -10.14 -7.33
C MET A 96 3.21 -10.40 -8.47
N GLU A 97 3.59 -11.16 -9.50
CA GLU A 97 2.68 -11.55 -10.58
C GLU A 97 1.47 -12.29 -10.01
N ARG A 98 1.69 -13.33 -9.20
CA ARG A 98 0.61 -14.06 -8.53
C ARG A 98 -0.15 -13.19 -7.54
N VAL A 99 0.54 -12.38 -6.73
CA VAL A 99 -0.12 -11.49 -5.75
C VAL A 99 -1.09 -10.54 -6.44
N MET A 100 -0.69 -9.95 -7.56
CA MET A 100 -1.52 -9.00 -8.29
C MET A 100 -2.74 -9.67 -8.95
N THR A 101 -2.70 -10.96 -9.27
CA THR A 101 -3.90 -11.69 -9.75
C THR A 101 -5.00 -11.84 -8.69
N ALA A 102 -4.69 -11.62 -7.40
CA ALA A 102 -5.66 -11.76 -6.31
C ALA A 102 -6.61 -10.56 -6.16
N THR A 103 -6.44 -9.50 -6.94
CA THR A 103 -7.27 -8.30 -6.88
C THR A 103 -7.50 -7.69 -8.25
N THR A 104 -8.58 -6.94 -8.38
CA THR A 104 -8.84 -6.03 -9.51
C THR A 104 -8.76 -4.57 -9.08
N LEU A 105 -8.48 -4.29 -7.80
CA LEU A 105 -8.39 -2.94 -7.28
C LEU A 105 -7.11 -2.23 -7.77
N PRO A 106 -7.21 -0.92 -8.08
CA PRO A 106 -6.03 -0.11 -8.38
C PRO A 106 -5.01 -0.18 -7.26
N THR A 107 -3.74 -0.36 -7.59
CA THR A 107 -2.68 -0.63 -6.60
C THR A 107 -1.50 0.30 -6.75
N LEU A 108 -1.01 0.86 -5.64
CA LEU A 108 0.27 1.57 -5.55
C LEU A 108 1.22 0.78 -4.66
N LEU A 109 2.50 0.74 -5.01
CA LEU A 109 3.50 -0.01 -4.26
C LEU A 109 4.23 0.88 -3.26
N LEU A 110 4.49 0.35 -2.06
CA LEU A 110 5.29 1.02 -1.04
C LEU A 110 6.73 0.50 -1.04
N GLY A 111 7.65 1.38 -0.63
CA GLY A 111 9.09 1.09 -0.71
C GLY A 111 9.66 0.19 0.39
N GLY A 112 8.84 -0.23 1.35
CA GLY A 112 9.27 -1.10 2.46
C GLY A 112 10.26 -0.42 3.42
N ASP A 113 10.90 -1.24 4.26
CA ASP A 113 12.12 -0.86 4.98
C ASP A 113 13.31 -1.12 4.05
N PRO A 114 14.22 -0.14 3.83
CA PRO A 114 15.43 -0.36 3.03
C PRO A 114 16.40 -1.25 3.81
N THR A 115 16.23 -2.57 3.68
CA THR A 115 17.11 -3.58 4.27
C THR A 115 18.13 -4.13 3.27
N VAL A 116 18.00 -3.76 2.01
CA VAL A 116 18.87 -4.18 0.89
C VAL A 116 19.46 -2.95 0.19
N ALA A 117 20.43 -3.17 -0.69
CA ALA A 117 21.04 -2.09 -1.45
C ALA A 117 20.00 -1.33 -2.30
N PRO A 118 20.17 -0.01 -2.53
CA PRO A 118 19.24 0.81 -3.32
C PRO A 118 18.95 0.22 -4.71
N ASP A 119 19.98 -0.22 -5.44
CA ASP A 119 19.84 -0.78 -6.79
C ASP A 119 18.94 -2.03 -6.82
N GLU A 120 19.06 -2.89 -5.81
CA GLU A 120 18.21 -4.07 -5.67
C GLU A 120 16.76 -3.68 -5.39
N THR A 121 16.56 -2.64 -4.58
CA THR A 121 15.22 -2.09 -4.30
C THR A 121 14.57 -1.55 -5.58
N TYR A 122 15.31 -0.76 -6.38
CA TYR A 122 14.82 -0.20 -7.63
C TYR A 122 14.50 -1.28 -8.68
N ALA A 123 15.36 -2.29 -8.83
CA ALA A 123 15.11 -3.41 -9.74
C ALA A 123 13.87 -4.22 -9.33
N ARG A 124 13.60 -4.36 -8.03
CA ARG A 124 12.37 -4.99 -7.54
C ARG A 124 11.14 -4.14 -7.83
N TRP A 125 11.23 -2.82 -7.67
CA TRP A 125 10.15 -1.91 -8.03
C TRP A 125 9.85 -1.96 -9.53
N GLU A 126 10.86 -1.89 -10.39
CA GLU A 126 10.72 -1.95 -11.85
C GLU A 126 9.88 -3.15 -12.30
N LYS A 127 10.21 -4.34 -11.79
CA LYS A 127 9.45 -5.58 -12.10
C LYS A 127 8.02 -5.54 -11.56
N ALA A 128 7.82 -4.92 -10.40
CA ALA A 128 6.52 -4.87 -9.74
C ALA A 128 5.59 -3.82 -10.35
N VAL A 129 6.09 -2.65 -10.78
CA VAL A 129 5.27 -1.64 -11.48
C VAL A 129 4.82 -2.10 -12.86
N ALA A 130 5.53 -3.06 -13.47
CA ALA A 130 5.11 -3.67 -14.73
C ALA A 130 3.90 -4.63 -14.60
N GLN A 131 3.45 -4.95 -13.39
CA GLN A 131 2.34 -5.88 -13.18
C GLN A 131 0.98 -5.24 -13.48
N PRO A 132 0.02 -5.98 -14.07
CA PRO A 132 -1.33 -5.48 -14.29
C PRO A 132 -2.00 -4.98 -12.99
N GLY A 133 -2.68 -3.83 -13.06
CA GLY A 133 -3.37 -3.22 -11.93
C GLY A 133 -2.48 -2.38 -10.99
N VAL A 134 -1.15 -2.44 -11.15
CA VAL A 134 -0.23 -1.53 -10.49
C VAL A 134 -0.17 -0.22 -11.25
N LEU A 135 -0.41 0.89 -10.54
CA LEU A 135 -0.49 2.25 -11.10
C LEU A 135 0.71 3.13 -10.73
N GLY A 136 1.64 2.63 -9.92
CA GLY A 136 2.83 3.38 -9.53
C GLY A 136 3.28 3.14 -8.09
N LEU A 137 3.91 4.16 -7.51
CA LEU A 137 4.64 4.10 -6.24
C LEU A 137 4.11 5.14 -5.23
N VAL A 138 4.05 4.76 -3.95
CA VAL A 138 3.89 5.67 -2.80
C VAL A 138 4.97 5.33 -1.79
N VAL A 139 6.15 5.92 -2.00
CA VAL A 139 7.36 5.63 -1.23
C VAL A 139 7.71 6.83 -0.35
N GLY A 140 8.11 6.54 0.89
CA GLY A 140 8.57 7.56 1.85
C GLY A 140 10.07 7.44 2.10
N ARG A 141 10.44 6.72 3.16
CA ARG A 141 11.80 6.70 3.73
C ARG A 141 12.93 6.46 2.71
N ALA A 142 12.77 5.51 1.79
CA ALA A 142 13.81 5.19 0.82
C ALA A 142 14.15 6.34 -0.13
N LEU A 143 13.19 7.23 -0.43
CA LEU A 143 13.41 8.41 -1.28
C LEU A 143 13.76 9.65 -0.47
N LEU A 144 13.21 9.78 0.75
CA LEU A 144 13.41 10.96 1.60
C LEU A 144 14.73 10.94 2.37
N TYR A 145 15.30 9.76 2.60
CA TYR A 145 16.54 9.58 3.36
C TYR A 145 17.46 8.58 2.63
N PRO A 146 17.88 8.88 1.40
CA PRO A 146 18.77 7.99 0.66
C PRO A 146 20.16 7.96 1.31
N PRO A 147 20.91 6.84 1.21
CA PRO A 147 22.21 6.70 1.89
C PRO A 147 23.28 7.73 1.47
N ASP A 148 23.16 8.29 0.27
CA ASP A 148 24.05 9.29 -0.32
C ASP A 148 23.55 10.74 -0.14
N ASP A 149 22.43 10.94 0.57
CA ASP A 149 21.75 12.23 0.81
C ASP A 149 21.28 12.95 -0.47
N ASP A 150 21.25 12.26 -1.62
CA ASP A 150 20.75 12.80 -2.88
C ASP A 150 19.28 12.43 -3.14
N VAL A 151 18.40 13.17 -2.46
CA VAL A 151 16.93 13.01 -2.58
C VAL A 151 16.46 13.24 -4.03
N ALA A 152 17.07 14.19 -4.75
CA ALA A 152 16.65 14.52 -6.11
C ALA A 152 16.90 13.33 -7.04
N SER A 153 18.11 12.77 -7.02
CA SER A 153 18.45 11.59 -7.82
C SER A 153 17.60 10.37 -7.45
N ALA A 154 17.33 10.13 -6.17
CA ALA A 154 16.46 9.03 -5.74
C ALA A 154 15.03 9.18 -6.29
N VAL A 155 14.47 10.39 -6.23
CA VAL A 155 13.14 10.70 -6.77
C VAL A 155 13.13 10.57 -8.30
N ASP A 156 14.15 11.07 -9.00
CA ASP A 156 14.26 10.97 -10.46
C ASP A 156 14.27 9.52 -10.93
N ILE A 157 14.97 8.62 -10.21
CA ILE A 157 14.93 7.18 -10.48
C ILE A 157 13.49 6.65 -10.36
N ALA A 158 12.80 6.94 -9.26
CA ALA A 158 11.43 6.47 -9.04
C ALA A 158 10.44 7.01 -10.09
N VAL A 159 10.58 8.29 -10.49
CA VAL A 159 9.75 8.89 -11.55
C VAL A 159 9.97 8.19 -12.87
N ASN A 160 11.21 7.89 -13.24
CA ASN A 160 11.54 7.17 -14.47
C ASN A 160 10.94 5.75 -14.52
N LEU A 161 10.79 5.09 -13.37
CA LEU A 161 10.15 3.77 -13.28
C LEU A 161 8.64 3.84 -13.54
N VAL A 162 7.96 4.87 -13.02
CA VAL A 162 6.50 4.99 -13.10
C VAL A 162 6.04 5.69 -14.39
N HIS A 163 6.82 6.65 -14.88
CA HIS A 163 6.50 7.47 -16.05
C HIS A 163 7.61 7.40 -17.11
N PRO A 164 7.87 6.22 -17.71
CA PRO A 164 8.98 6.04 -18.66
C PRO A 164 8.84 6.90 -19.93
N TYR A 165 7.64 7.42 -20.20
CA TYR A 165 7.31 8.25 -21.37
C TYR A 165 7.52 9.76 -21.17
N LEU A 166 7.89 10.23 -19.97
CA LEU A 166 8.16 11.65 -19.71
C LEU A 166 9.58 12.09 -20.09
N ARG A 167 10.25 11.32 -20.95
CA ARG A 167 11.59 11.61 -21.49
C ARG A 167 11.53 12.33 -22.82
#